data_AF-A0A2H0G518-F1
#
_entry.id   AF-A0A2H0G518-F1
#
_cell.length_a   1.000
_cell.length_b   1.000
_cell.length_c   1.000
_cell.angle_alpha   90.00
_cell.angle_beta   90.00
_cell.angle_gamma   90.00
#
_symmetry.space_group_name_H-M   'P 1'
#
loop_
_entity.id
_entity.type
_entity.pdbx_description
1 polymer ?
#
loop_
_entity_poly.entity_id
_entity_poly.type
_entity_poly.pdbx_seq_one_letter_code
_entity_poly.pdbx_strand_id
1 'polypeptide(L)'
;MSMDIFRIIRWKPGTWSGAALYVCTLAAVLGAIWVHYQLGQHYQIYMFFLLPVIIVSWYGGGKAGNLFSLLSVIGWLVADLSMRRGNSFWAEVFNDFVRLSVLLIVVLIASRLRIALDREHDMARQDTLTGLANRRAFYELGEIEAERSRRYNHPFTALFIDLDNFKAVNDTKGHDEGDRLLKAVAEVLHSRLRTTDICGRLGGDEFAVLLPETGEKAAAIFAAELRADLIDAMKKHGWAVTFSIGVATFHTTPDSLDELIEKADALMYTVKQGGKNAIRQEVY
;
A
#
# COMPACT_ATOMS: atom_id res chain seq x y z
N MET A 1 5.62 -18.20 16.01
CA MET A 1 4.62 -17.62 15.10
C MET A 1 4.22 -16.25 15.62
N SER A 2 5.08 -15.25 15.40
CA SER A 2 4.81 -13.86 15.79
C SER A 2 3.89 -13.26 14.74
N MET A 3 2.59 -13.16 15.01
CA MET A 3 1.71 -12.35 14.18
C MET A 3 2.21 -10.92 14.27
N ASP A 4 2.80 -10.44 13.18
CA ASP A 4 3.24 -9.06 13.05
C ASP A 4 2.01 -8.14 13.19
N ILE A 5 1.83 -7.59 14.39
CA ILE A 5 0.70 -6.74 14.79
C ILE A 5 0.52 -5.60 13.78
N PHE A 6 1.61 -5.14 13.17
CA PHE A 6 1.60 -4.11 12.16
C PHE A 6 0.88 -4.53 10.87
N ARG A 7 0.91 -5.81 10.49
CA ARG A 7 0.26 -6.31 9.29
C ARG A 7 -1.26 -6.30 9.41
N ILE A 8 -1.78 -6.52 10.62
CA ILE A 8 -3.22 -6.46 10.94
C ILE A 8 -3.68 -5.00 10.95
N ILE A 9 -2.95 -4.13 11.66
CA ILE A 9 -3.27 -2.70 11.78
C ILE A 9 -3.34 -2.01 10.41
N ARG A 10 -2.54 -2.47 9.43
CA ARG A 10 -2.41 -1.87 8.10
C ARG A 10 -3.26 -2.55 7.01
N TRP A 11 -3.98 -3.62 7.35
CA TRP A 11 -4.77 -4.35 6.37
C TRP A 11 -5.90 -3.47 5.80
N LYS A 12 -5.97 -3.36 4.47
CA LYS A 12 -7.09 -2.68 3.79
C LYS A 12 -8.09 -3.74 3.32
N PRO A 13 -9.37 -3.65 3.70
CA PRO A 13 -10.38 -4.55 3.16
C PRO A 13 -10.58 -4.23 1.67
N GLY A 14 -10.43 -5.25 0.81
CA GLY A 14 -11.02 -5.23 -0.54
C GLY A 14 -12.56 -5.14 -0.48
N THR A 15 -13.23 -4.96 -1.62
CA THR A 15 -14.67 -4.67 -1.70
C THR A 15 -15.56 -5.66 -0.94
N TRP A 16 -15.32 -6.97 -1.11
CA TRP A 16 -16.06 -8.03 -0.42
C TRP A 16 -15.78 -8.07 1.09
N SER A 17 -14.52 -7.87 1.49
CA SER A 17 -14.15 -7.74 2.91
C SER A 17 -14.67 -6.45 3.56
N GLY A 18 -14.89 -5.38 2.79
CA GLY A 18 -15.46 -4.13 3.29
C GLY A 18 -16.94 -4.29 3.63
N ALA A 19 -17.70 -4.98 2.78
CA ALA A 19 -19.09 -5.33 3.09
C ALA A 19 -19.17 -6.20 4.34
N ALA A 20 -18.30 -7.22 4.47
CA ALA A 20 -18.23 -8.06 5.66
C ALA A 20 -17.93 -7.25 6.94
N LEU A 21 -16.98 -6.31 6.88
CA LEU A 21 -16.67 -5.40 7.99
C LEU A 21 -17.91 -4.64 8.48
N TYR A 22 -18.68 -4.03 7.57
CA TYR A 22 -19.87 -3.28 7.94
C TYR A 22 -20.97 -4.16 8.53
N VAL A 23 -21.18 -5.35 7.97
CA VAL A 23 -22.16 -6.32 8.48
C VAL A 23 -21.78 -6.80 9.88
N CYS A 24 -20.53 -7.18 10.10
CA CYS A 24 -20.05 -7.60 11.42
C CYS A 24 -20.14 -6.47 12.45
N THR A 25 -19.80 -5.24 12.05
CA THR A 25 -19.92 -4.06 12.92
C THR A 25 -21.39 -3.82 13.30
N LEU A 26 -22.30 -3.89 12.33
CA LEU A 26 -23.73 -3.74 12.59
C LEU A 26 -24.26 -4.82 13.53
N ALA A 27 -23.88 -6.08 13.31
CA ALA A 27 -24.25 -7.18 14.19
C ALA A 27 -23.73 -6.98 15.62
N ALA A 28 -22.50 -6.49 15.78
CA ALA A 28 -21.93 -6.18 17.09
C ALA A 28 -22.67 -5.03 17.79
N VAL A 29 -23.02 -3.96 17.07
CA VAL A 29 -23.80 -2.84 17.60
C VAL A 29 -25.20 -3.30 18.03
N LEU A 30 -25.90 -4.07 17.18
CA LEU A 30 -27.22 -4.63 17.51
C LEU A 30 -27.16 -5.59 18.70
N GLY A 31 -26.13 -6.44 18.76
CA GLY A 31 -25.89 -7.32 19.90
C GLY A 31 -25.67 -6.54 21.19
N ALA A 32 -24.90 -5.47 21.15
CA ALA A 32 -24.66 -4.61 22.31
C ALA A 32 -25.95 -3.88 22.76
N ILE A 33 -26.79 -3.43 21.82
CA ILE A 33 -28.12 -2.85 22.13
C ILE A 33 -29.02 -3.90 22.79
N TRP A 34 -29.05 -5.13 22.27
CA TRP A 34 -29.85 -6.21 22.84
C TRP A 34 -29.39 -6.57 24.25
N VAL A 35 -28.07 -6.67 24.48
CA VAL A 35 -27.50 -6.92 25.81
C VAL A 35 -27.86 -5.80 26.80
N HIS A 36 -27.73 -4.54 26.38
CA HIS A 36 -28.19 -3.39 27.18
C HIS A 36 -29.68 -3.50 27.51
N TYR A 37 -30.48 -3.94 26.55
CA TYR A 37 -31.92 -4.12 26.75
C TYR A 37 -32.24 -5.17 27.82
N GLN A 38 -31.52 -6.29 27.83
CA GLN A 38 -31.74 -7.36 28.81
C GLN A 38 -31.24 -7.01 30.21
N LEU A 39 -30.13 -6.28 30.30
CA LEU A 39 -29.51 -5.92 31.58
C LEU A 39 -30.15 -4.69 32.24
N GLY A 40 -30.94 -3.94 31.48
CA GLY A 40 -31.61 -2.73 31.93
C GLY A 40 -30.63 -1.61 32.28
N GLN A 41 -31.14 -0.54 32.87
CA GLN A 41 -30.37 0.68 33.14
C GLN A 41 -29.37 0.58 34.32
N HIS A 42 -29.23 -0.60 34.93
CA HIS A 42 -28.39 -0.79 36.11
C HIS A 42 -26.89 -0.88 35.79
N TYR A 43 -26.54 -1.26 34.56
CA TYR A 43 -25.15 -1.50 34.15
C TYR A 43 -24.71 -0.53 33.04
N GLN A 44 -23.49 -0.03 33.15
CA GLN A 44 -22.92 0.88 32.18
C GLN A 44 -22.11 0.14 31.10
N ILE A 45 -22.80 -0.26 30.02
CA ILE A 45 -22.25 -1.11 28.94
C ILE A 45 -21.69 -0.28 27.77
N TYR A 46 -21.64 1.05 27.89
CA TYR A 46 -21.22 1.93 26.79
C TYR A 46 -19.81 1.66 26.26
N MET A 47 -18.91 1.08 27.07
CA MET A 47 -17.56 0.73 26.63
C MET A 47 -17.55 -0.32 25.51
N PHE A 48 -18.58 -1.17 25.42
CA PHE A 48 -18.69 -2.18 24.37
C PHE A 48 -19.06 -1.61 23.00
N PHE A 49 -19.56 -0.37 22.95
CA PHE A 49 -19.85 0.35 21.71
C PHE A 49 -18.62 1.03 21.13
N LEU A 50 -17.58 1.25 21.93
CA LEU A 50 -16.33 1.85 21.47
C LEU A 50 -15.60 0.95 20.49
N LEU A 51 -15.51 -0.35 20.78
CA LEU A 51 -14.74 -1.29 19.97
C LEU A 51 -15.24 -1.39 18.52
N PRO A 52 -16.55 -1.64 18.25
CA PRO A 52 -17.06 -1.66 16.88
C PRO A 52 -16.85 -0.32 16.15
N VAL A 53 -17.07 0.79 16.85
CA VAL A 53 -16.92 2.14 16.29
C VAL A 53 -15.46 2.45 15.93
N ILE A 54 -14.50 2.07 16.79
CA ILE A 54 -13.07 2.21 16.51
C ILE A 54 -12.69 1.37 15.29
N ILE A 55 -13.11 0.10 15.23
CA ILE A 55 -12.77 -0.82 14.15
C ILE A 55 -13.30 -0.28 12.81
N VAL A 56 -14.59 0.09 12.74
CA VAL A 56 -15.16 0.60 11.49
C VAL A 56 -14.61 1.98 11.11
N SER A 57 -14.27 2.83 12.10
CA SER A 57 -13.58 4.09 11.85
C SER A 57 -12.16 3.88 11.30
N TRP A 58 -11.47 2.85 11.78
CA TRP A 58 -10.09 2.54 11.40
C TRP A 58 -10.00 2.00 9.97
N TYR A 59 -10.89 1.07 9.60
CA TYR A 59 -10.85 0.38 8.30
C TYR A 59 -11.82 0.96 7.26
N GLY A 60 -12.96 1.52 7.68
CA GLY A 60 -13.98 2.14 6.82
C GLY A 60 -13.91 3.67 6.75
N GLY A 61 -13.02 4.28 7.54
CA GLY A 61 -12.80 5.73 7.58
C GLY A 61 -13.81 6.50 8.44
N GLY A 62 -13.53 7.79 8.65
CA GLY A 62 -14.30 8.62 9.59
C GLY A 62 -15.78 8.80 9.24
N LYS A 63 -16.16 8.77 7.96
CA LYS A 63 -17.58 8.83 7.56
C LYS A 63 -18.35 7.60 8.03
N ALA A 64 -17.77 6.41 7.90
CA ALA A 64 -18.36 5.17 8.40
C ALA A 64 -18.40 5.17 9.93
N GLY A 65 -17.31 5.59 10.59
CA GLY A 65 -17.27 5.77 12.05
C GLY A 65 -18.40 6.65 12.57
N ASN A 66 -18.64 7.82 11.94
CA ASN A 66 -19.71 8.74 12.31
C ASN A 66 -21.11 8.11 12.13
N LEU A 67 -21.34 7.41 11.02
CA LEU A 67 -22.61 6.72 10.77
C LEU A 67 -22.90 5.68 11.86
N PHE A 68 -21.94 4.80 12.16
CA PHE A 68 -22.11 3.76 13.17
C PHE A 68 -22.19 4.31 14.60
N SER A 69 -21.56 5.46 14.88
CA SER A 69 -21.75 6.18 16.15
C SER A 69 -23.19 6.66 16.30
N LEU A 70 -23.76 7.24 15.24
CA LEU A 70 -25.15 7.71 15.25
C LEU A 70 -26.14 6.54 15.40
N LEU A 71 -25.94 5.44 14.66
CA LEU A 71 -26.77 4.23 14.78
C LEU A 71 -26.72 3.64 16.19
N SER A 72 -25.53 3.63 16.81
CA SER A 72 -25.34 3.16 18.18
C SER A 72 -26.14 3.99 19.18
N VAL A 73 -26.08 5.32 19.08
CA VAL A 73 -26.79 6.23 19.99
C VAL A 73 -28.31 6.18 19.75
N ILE A 74 -28.77 6.12 18.50
CA ILE A 74 -30.20 5.97 18.20
C ILE A 74 -30.74 4.66 18.77
N GLY A 75 -30.04 3.55 18.55
CA GLY A 75 -30.43 2.25 19.09
C GLY A 75 -30.46 2.25 20.62
N TRP A 76 -29.50 2.92 21.24
CA TRP A 76 -29.46 3.11 22.69
C TRP A 76 -30.64 3.94 23.20
N LEU A 77 -30.92 5.10 22.59
CA LEU A 77 -32.03 5.97 22.97
C LEU A 77 -33.37 5.22 22.88
N VAL A 78 -33.58 4.44 21.82
CA VAL A 78 -34.79 3.62 21.66
C VAL A 78 -34.91 2.59 22.79
N ALA A 79 -33.81 1.93 23.15
CA ALA A 79 -33.78 0.99 24.27
C ALA A 79 -34.09 1.70 25.60
N ASP A 80 -33.46 2.83 25.90
CA ASP A 80 -33.69 3.59 27.13
C ASP A 80 -35.14 4.10 27.23
N LEU A 81 -35.71 4.62 26.15
CA LEU A 81 -37.12 5.06 26.12
C LEU A 81 -38.11 3.91 26.35
N SER A 82 -37.81 2.71 25.85
CA SER A 82 -38.66 1.52 26.03
C SER A 82 -38.65 0.99 27.48
N MET A 83 -37.56 1.20 28.20
CA MET A 83 -37.38 0.79 29.60
C MET A 83 -37.73 1.88 30.62
N ARG A 84 -38.14 3.06 30.15
CA ARG A 84 -38.27 4.25 30.98
C ARG A 84 -39.20 4.02 32.17
N ARG A 85 -38.62 3.98 33.38
CA ARG A 85 -39.35 3.89 34.65
C ARG A 85 -39.04 5.11 35.52
N GLY A 86 -39.68 6.24 35.20
CA GLY A 86 -39.67 7.43 36.06
C GLY A 86 -38.45 8.35 35.97
N ASN A 87 -37.50 8.08 35.07
CA ASN A 87 -36.36 8.97 34.84
C ASN A 87 -36.78 10.29 34.14
N SER A 88 -36.06 11.36 34.48
CA SER A 88 -36.21 12.66 33.82
C SER A 88 -35.82 12.56 32.35
N PHE A 89 -36.71 12.99 31.46
CA PHE A 89 -36.48 13.02 30.02
C PHE A 89 -35.19 13.77 29.67
N TRP A 90 -34.97 14.91 30.33
CA TRP A 90 -33.80 15.74 30.10
C TRP A 90 -32.49 15.08 30.52
N ALA A 91 -32.52 14.20 31.52
CA ALA A 91 -31.33 13.46 31.93
C ALA A 91 -30.94 12.40 30.89
N GLU A 92 -31.91 11.72 30.28
CA GLU A 92 -31.68 10.73 29.22
C GLU A 92 -31.11 11.40 27.97
N VAL A 93 -31.73 12.50 27.52
CA VAL A 93 -31.25 13.29 26.39
C VAL A 93 -29.83 13.82 26.62
N PHE A 94 -29.54 14.31 27.82
CA PHE A 94 -28.20 14.79 28.15
C PHE A 94 -27.15 13.66 28.14
N ASN A 95 -27.49 12.49 28.70
CA ASN A 95 -26.59 11.33 28.68
C ASN A 95 -26.30 10.85 27.26
N ASP A 96 -27.29 10.82 26.38
CA ASP A 96 -27.10 10.45 24.97
C ASP A 96 -26.28 11.47 24.19
N PHE A 97 -26.45 12.76 24.49
CA PHE A 97 -25.58 13.80 23.95
C PHE A 97 -24.12 13.60 24.37
N VAL A 98 -23.86 13.30 25.65
CA VAL A 98 -22.51 13.01 26.14
C VAL A 98 -21.93 11.76 25.47
N ARG A 99 -22.71 10.69 25.34
CA ARG A 99 -22.29 9.43 24.68
C ARG A 99 -21.93 9.67 23.21
N LEU A 100 -22.78 10.39 22.47
CA LEU A 100 -22.51 10.75 21.08
C LEU A 100 -21.22 11.56 20.96
N SER A 101 -21.03 12.54 21.85
CA SER A 101 -19.82 13.37 21.87
C SER A 101 -18.56 12.53 22.05
N VAL A 102 -18.57 11.57 22.99
CA VAL A 102 -17.45 10.64 23.22
C VAL A 102 -17.18 9.78 21.99
N LEU A 103 -18.22 9.20 21.37
CA LEU A 103 -18.06 8.38 20.17
C LEU A 103 -17.48 9.18 19.01
N LEU A 104 -17.94 10.41 18.79
CA LEU A 104 -17.41 11.29 17.74
C LEU A 104 -15.95 11.68 17.99
N ILE A 105 -15.56 11.94 19.25
CA ILE A 105 -14.15 12.19 19.61
C ILE A 105 -13.30 10.96 19.29
N VAL A 106 -13.79 9.77 19.63
CA VAL A 106 -13.08 8.51 19.37
C VAL A 106 -12.92 8.26 17.87
N VAL A 107 -13.97 8.49 17.07
CA VAL A 107 -13.90 8.42 15.60
C VAL A 107 -12.89 9.43 15.05
N LEU A 108 -12.89 10.66 15.56
CA LEU A 108 -11.94 11.68 15.15
C LEU A 108 -10.49 11.25 15.45
N ILE A 109 -10.21 10.81 16.68
CA ILE A 109 -8.86 10.38 17.09
C ILE A 109 -8.42 9.18 16.25
N ALA A 110 -9.24 8.14 16.14
CA ALA A 110 -8.91 6.93 15.39
C ALA A 110 -8.66 7.23 13.90
N SER A 111 -9.53 8.04 13.28
CA SER A 111 -9.37 8.44 11.88
C SER A 111 -8.13 9.30 11.65
N ARG A 112 -7.84 10.25 12.54
CA ARG A 112 -6.67 11.14 12.43
C ARG A 112 -5.37 10.38 12.65
N LEU A 113 -5.34 9.47 13.63
CA LEU A 113 -4.20 8.61 13.88
C LEU A 113 -3.92 7.71 12.67
N ARG A 114 -4.96 7.11 12.09
CA ARG A 114 -4.83 6.29 10.87
C ARG A 114 -4.21 7.09 9.72
N ILE A 115 -4.74 8.28 9.46
CA ILE A 115 -4.23 9.18 8.42
C ILE A 115 -2.79 9.62 8.72
N ALA A 116 -2.44 9.89 9.97
CA ALA A 116 -1.09 10.28 10.36
C ALA A 116 -0.09 9.13 10.14
N LEU A 117 -0.47 7.90 10.51
CA LEU A 117 0.36 6.71 10.27
C LEU A 117 0.55 6.43 8.78
N ASP A 118 -0.52 6.59 7.97
CA ASP A 118 -0.41 6.47 6.53
C ASP A 118 0.52 7.57 5.95
N ARG A 119 0.42 8.81 6.46
CA ARG A 119 1.32 9.90 6.05
C ARG A 119 2.77 9.67 6.44
N GLU A 120 3.03 9.16 7.64
CA GLU A 120 4.39 8.86 8.09
C GLU A 120 5.03 7.76 7.23
N HIS A 121 4.25 6.71 6.92
CA HIS A 121 4.67 5.67 6.00
C HIS A 121 4.89 6.22 4.58
N ASP A 122 4.00 7.08 4.11
CA ASP A 122 4.13 7.76 2.83
C ASP A 122 5.34 8.70 2.76
N MET A 123 5.77 9.25 3.90
CA MET A 123 6.97 10.09 4.01
C MET A 123 8.26 9.27 4.02
N ALA A 124 8.20 7.94 4.25
CA ALA A 124 9.36 7.08 4.05
C ALA A 124 9.66 7.01 2.55
N ARG A 125 10.66 7.75 2.07
CA ARG A 125 11.01 7.80 0.63
C ARG A 125 11.70 6.53 0.13
N GLN A 126 12.02 5.59 1.03
CA GLN A 126 12.77 4.38 0.74
C GLN A 126 11.95 3.12 1.06
N ASP A 127 12.11 2.08 0.24
CA ASP A 127 11.64 0.74 0.54
C ASP A 127 12.44 0.16 1.70
N THR A 128 11.74 -0.22 2.78
CA THR A 128 12.38 -0.66 4.03
C THR A 128 13.27 -1.89 3.90
N LEU A 129 13.04 -2.73 2.88
CA LEU A 129 13.83 -3.93 2.66
C LEU A 129 15.08 -3.66 1.84
N THR A 130 14.93 -2.91 0.74
CA THR A 130 15.98 -2.75 -0.28
C THR A 130 16.75 -1.44 -0.16
N GLY A 131 16.22 -0.43 0.52
CA GLY A 131 16.81 0.92 0.61
C GLY A 131 16.65 1.77 -0.65
N LEU A 132 16.16 1.19 -1.75
CA LEU A 132 15.81 1.90 -2.98
C LEU A 132 14.63 2.84 -2.76
N ALA A 133 14.36 3.74 -3.72
CA ALA A 133 13.14 4.52 -3.68
C ALA A 133 11.92 3.59 -3.62
N ASN A 134 10.95 3.89 -2.76
CA ASN A 134 9.66 3.21 -2.86
C ASN A 134 8.90 3.71 -4.09
N ARG A 135 7.79 3.05 -4.43
CA ARG A 135 6.93 3.42 -5.56
C ARG A 135 6.65 4.93 -5.60
N ARG A 136 6.21 5.51 -4.49
CA ARG A 136 5.87 6.94 -4.41
C ARG A 136 7.07 7.83 -4.72
N ALA A 137 8.20 7.62 -4.04
CA ALA A 137 9.39 8.44 -4.23
C ALA A 137 9.99 8.28 -5.63
N PHE A 138 9.87 7.10 -6.24
CA PHE A 138 10.29 6.85 -7.61
C PHE A 138 9.51 7.74 -8.60
N TYR A 139 8.17 7.76 -8.51
CA TYR A 139 7.35 8.62 -9.36
C TYR A 139 7.59 10.11 -9.10
N GLU A 140 7.70 10.52 -7.83
CA GLU A 140 7.98 11.92 -7.47
C GLU A 140 9.33 12.40 -8.05
N LEU A 141 10.38 11.59 -7.95
CA LEU A 141 11.69 11.91 -8.53
C LEU A 141 11.66 11.85 -10.06
N GLY A 142 10.97 10.86 -10.61
CA GLY A 142 10.88 10.64 -12.05
C GLY A 142 10.16 11.77 -12.77
N GLU A 143 9.07 12.31 -12.20
CA GLU A 143 8.32 13.42 -12.79
C GLU A 143 9.17 14.68 -12.89
N ILE A 144 9.91 15.00 -11.83
CA ILE A 144 10.83 16.14 -11.81
C ILE A 144 11.86 16.02 -12.94
N GLU A 145 12.43 14.83 -13.13
CA GLU A 145 13.47 14.60 -14.13
C GLU A 145 12.91 14.43 -15.55
N ALA A 146 11.69 13.94 -15.69
CA ALA A 146 10.95 13.90 -16.95
C ALA A 146 10.61 15.32 -17.45
N GLU A 147 10.11 16.19 -16.57
CA GLU A 147 9.91 17.61 -16.89
C GLU A 147 11.19 18.30 -17.34
N ARG A 148 12.31 17.99 -16.65
CA ARG A 148 13.63 18.52 -17.00
C ARG A 148 14.09 18.04 -18.37
N SER A 149 14.00 16.75 -18.64
CA SER A 149 14.41 16.13 -19.90
C SER A 149 13.57 16.65 -21.07
N ARG A 150 12.26 16.83 -20.87
CA ARG A 150 11.35 17.47 -21.84
C ARG A 150 11.77 18.90 -22.15
N ARG A 151 12.08 19.70 -21.12
CA ARG A 151 12.49 21.11 -21.29
C ARG A 151 13.75 21.26 -22.14
N TYR A 152 14.71 20.35 -21.98
CA TYR A 152 15.99 20.39 -22.69
C TYR A 152 16.08 19.46 -23.90
N ASN A 153 14.98 18.78 -24.24
CA ASN A 153 14.88 17.80 -25.33
C ASN A 153 15.97 16.73 -25.25
N HIS A 154 16.15 16.16 -24.06
CA HIS A 154 17.07 15.06 -23.82
C HIS A 154 16.37 13.71 -23.91
N PRO A 155 17.06 12.67 -24.42
CA PRO A 155 16.49 11.34 -24.44
C PRO A 155 16.28 10.83 -23.01
N PHE A 156 15.22 10.06 -22.81
CA PHE A 156 14.84 9.54 -21.50
C PHE A 156 14.43 8.07 -21.65
N THR A 157 15.07 7.19 -20.88
CA THR A 157 14.80 5.75 -20.93
C THR A 157 14.23 5.27 -19.60
N ALA A 158 13.19 4.44 -19.67
CA ALA A 158 12.73 3.59 -18.57
C ALA A 158 13.10 2.13 -18.79
N LEU A 159 13.47 1.47 -17.69
CA LEU A 159 13.53 0.03 -17.58
C LEU A 159 12.49 -0.43 -16.55
N PHE A 160 11.77 -1.49 -16.89
CA PHE A 160 10.92 -2.22 -15.95
C PHE A 160 11.44 -3.65 -15.83
N ILE A 161 11.73 -4.08 -14.61
CA ILE A 161 12.46 -5.31 -14.30
C ILE A 161 11.60 -6.14 -13.36
N ASP A 162 11.39 -7.41 -13.71
CA ASP A 162 10.72 -8.37 -12.85
C ASP A 162 11.56 -9.63 -12.66
N LEU A 163 11.55 -10.16 -11.44
CA LEU A 163 12.26 -11.38 -11.08
C LEU A 163 11.45 -12.63 -11.45
N ASP A 164 11.93 -13.35 -12.44
CA ASP A 164 11.34 -14.59 -12.88
C ASP A 164 11.43 -15.68 -11.80
N ASN A 165 10.29 -16.30 -11.49
CA ASN A 165 10.20 -17.42 -10.54
C ASN A 165 10.59 -17.05 -9.10
N PHE A 166 10.56 -15.77 -8.72
CA PHE A 166 10.85 -15.33 -7.36
C PHE A 166 10.01 -16.06 -6.29
N LYS A 167 8.72 -16.27 -6.56
CA LYS A 167 7.83 -17.03 -5.68
C LYS A 167 8.36 -18.44 -5.36
N ALA A 168 8.99 -19.12 -6.32
CA ALA A 168 9.54 -20.46 -6.10
C ALA A 168 10.68 -20.45 -5.06
N VAL A 169 11.47 -19.37 -5.01
CA VAL A 169 12.49 -19.20 -3.96
C VAL A 169 11.84 -19.03 -2.60
N ASN A 170 10.80 -18.19 -2.49
CA ASN A 170 10.06 -18.05 -1.23
C ASN A 170 9.44 -19.37 -0.77
N ASP A 171 8.81 -20.10 -1.69
CA ASP A 171 8.12 -21.35 -1.39
C ASP A 171 9.10 -22.46 -1.00
N THR A 172 10.31 -22.48 -1.56
CA THR A 172 11.31 -23.55 -1.35
C THR A 172 12.29 -23.25 -0.22
N LYS A 173 12.72 -21.99 -0.08
CA LYS A 173 13.78 -21.55 0.84
C LYS A 173 13.29 -20.63 1.96
N GLY A 174 12.02 -20.21 1.93
CA GLY A 174 11.42 -19.32 2.91
C GLY A 174 11.55 -17.83 2.55
N HIS A 175 10.71 -17.02 3.20
CA HIS A 175 10.64 -15.57 2.94
C HIS A 175 11.93 -14.83 3.29
N ASP A 176 12.64 -15.22 4.35
CA ASP A 176 13.92 -14.59 4.73
C ASP A 176 14.97 -14.69 3.61
N GLU A 177 14.94 -15.77 2.83
CA GLU A 177 15.84 -15.97 1.71
C GLU A 177 15.41 -15.17 0.48
N GLY A 178 14.10 -15.05 0.23
CA GLY A 178 13.57 -14.11 -0.76
C GLY A 178 13.93 -12.66 -0.45
N ASP A 179 13.91 -12.29 0.83
CA ASP A 179 14.30 -10.96 1.29
C ASP A 179 15.80 -10.67 1.02
N ARG A 180 16.67 -11.66 1.23
CA ARG A 180 18.09 -11.57 0.86
C ARG A 180 18.30 -11.45 -0.64
N LEU A 181 17.51 -12.19 -1.43
CA LEU A 181 17.55 -12.11 -2.88
C LEU A 181 17.20 -10.69 -3.37
N LEU A 182 16.13 -10.11 -2.86
CA LEU A 182 15.71 -8.75 -3.20
C LEU A 182 16.75 -7.70 -2.81
N LYS A 183 17.42 -7.88 -1.67
CA LYS A 183 18.56 -7.02 -1.26
C LYS A 183 19.74 -7.14 -2.23
N ALA A 184 20.08 -8.35 -2.66
CA ALA A 184 21.16 -8.55 -3.63
C ALA A 184 20.84 -7.88 -4.98
N VAL A 185 19.58 -7.94 -5.44
CA VAL A 185 19.14 -7.20 -6.64
C VAL A 185 19.31 -5.69 -6.46
N ALA A 186 18.91 -5.16 -5.31
CA ALA A 186 19.06 -3.74 -5.00
C ALA A 186 20.52 -3.28 -4.91
N GLU A 187 21.41 -4.11 -4.35
CA GLU A 187 22.86 -3.86 -4.32
C GLU A 187 23.46 -3.78 -5.73
N VAL A 188 23.07 -4.71 -6.63
CA VAL A 188 23.51 -4.68 -8.03
C VAL A 188 23.02 -3.40 -8.71
N LEU A 189 21.73 -3.06 -8.56
CA LEU A 189 21.17 -1.83 -9.12
C LEU A 189 21.93 -0.60 -8.63
N HIS A 190 22.12 -0.47 -7.31
CA HIS A 190 22.87 0.65 -6.73
C HIS A 190 24.31 0.76 -7.26
N SER A 191 25.00 -0.36 -7.48
CA SER A 191 26.39 -0.34 -7.96
C SER A 191 26.54 0.09 -9.42
N ARG A 192 25.48 -0.03 -10.21
CA ARG A 192 25.47 0.24 -11.66
C ARG A 192 24.96 1.63 -12.02
N LEU A 193 24.15 2.22 -11.14
CA LEU A 193 23.45 3.47 -11.40
C LEU A 193 24.30 4.69 -11.08
N ARG A 194 24.17 5.71 -11.90
CA ARG A 194 24.74 7.04 -11.65
C ARG A 194 23.92 7.74 -10.59
N THR A 195 24.48 8.79 -9.99
CA THR A 195 23.77 9.63 -9.01
C THR A 195 22.51 10.29 -9.59
N THR A 196 22.47 10.51 -10.91
CA THR A 196 21.32 11.08 -11.62
C THR A 196 20.25 10.05 -11.98
N ASP A 197 20.59 8.77 -11.98
CA ASP A 197 19.64 7.72 -12.35
C ASP A 197 18.70 7.46 -11.18
N ILE A 198 17.45 7.13 -11.48
CA ILE A 198 16.42 6.92 -10.46
C ILE A 198 16.08 5.45 -10.46
N CYS A 199 16.14 4.80 -9.30
CA CYS A 199 15.73 3.41 -9.17
C CYS A 199 14.81 3.22 -7.97
N GLY A 200 13.75 2.45 -8.18
CA GLY A 200 12.79 2.14 -7.15
C GLY A 200 12.21 0.75 -7.27
N ARG A 201 11.70 0.26 -6.14
CA ARG A 201 10.94 -0.98 -6.05
C ARG A 201 9.45 -0.65 -6.09
N LEU A 202 8.77 -1.04 -7.16
CA LEU A 202 7.38 -0.65 -7.43
C LEU A 202 6.37 -1.70 -6.94
N GLY A 203 6.83 -2.94 -6.78
CA GLY A 203 6.03 -4.09 -6.35
C GLY A 203 6.82 -5.07 -5.48
N GLY A 204 6.29 -6.28 -5.30
CA GLY A 204 6.94 -7.31 -4.49
C GLY A 204 8.29 -7.73 -5.07
N ASP A 205 8.33 -7.98 -6.36
CA ASP A 205 9.47 -8.46 -7.13
C ASP A 205 9.70 -7.63 -8.40
N GLU A 206 9.15 -6.42 -8.42
CA GLU A 206 9.19 -5.48 -9.54
C GLU A 206 10.06 -4.27 -9.18
N PHE A 207 11.01 -3.98 -10.05
CA PHE A 207 11.92 -2.84 -9.96
C PHE A 207 11.82 -2.00 -11.22
N ALA A 208 12.00 -0.69 -11.07
CA ALA A 208 12.07 0.22 -12.20
C ALA A 208 13.31 1.10 -12.11
N VAL A 209 13.82 1.49 -13.27
CA VAL A 209 14.97 2.37 -13.43
C VAL A 209 14.62 3.43 -14.45
N LEU A 210 14.91 4.70 -14.14
CA LEU A 210 14.90 5.81 -15.09
C LEU A 210 16.33 6.24 -15.35
N LEU A 211 16.66 6.38 -16.63
CA LEU A 211 17.97 6.82 -17.12
C LEU A 211 17.77 8.14 -17.88
N PRO A 212 17.94 9.28 -17.21
CA PRO A 212 17.96 10.57 -17.86
C PRO A 212 19.12 10.66 -18.85
N GLU A 213 18.95 11.46 -19.91
CA GLU A 213 19.97 11.72 -20.94
C GLU A 213 20.56 10.44 -21.58
N THR A 214 19.79 9.35 -21.58
CA THR A 214 20.23 8.05 -22.09
C THR A 214 19.43 7.68 -23.33
N GLY A 215 20.13 7.56 -24.45
CA GLY A 215 19.54 7.16 -25.73
C GLY A 215 19.58 5.64 -25.94
N GLU A 216 18.93 5.18 -27.02
CA GLU A 216 18.66 3.77 -27.33
C GLU A 216 19.90 2.87 -27.20
N LYS A 217 21.02 3.25 -27.82
CA LYS A 217 22.24 2.43 -27.83
C LYS A 217 22.85 2.29 -26.43
N ALA A 218 22.89 3.37 -25.66
CA ALA A 218 23.41 3.36 -24.31
C ALA A 218 22.50 2.57 -23.37
N ALA A 219 21.18 2.72 -23.52
CA ALA A 219 20.18 1.94 -22.80
C ALA A 219 20.30 0.44 -23.08
N ALA A 220 20.51 0.04 -24.34
CA ALA A 220 20.68 -1.35 -24.74
C ALA A 220 21.89 -2.01 -24.06
N ILE A 221 23.03 -1.31 -24.08
CA ILE A 221 24.27 -1.77 -23.44
C ILE A 221 24.07 -1.87 -21.93
N PHE A 222 23.53 -0.82 -21.31
CA PHE A 222 23.26 -0.80 -19.87
C PHE A 222 22.35 -1.95 -19.44
N ALA A 223 21.23 -2.17 -20.15
CA ALA A 223 20.29 -3.23 -19.84
C ALA A 223 20.91 -4.63 -19.97
N ALA A 224 21.72 -4.85 -21.01
CA ALA A 224 22.42 -6.11 -21.23
C ALA A 224 23.44 -6.42 -20.14
N GLU A 225 24.26 -5.43 -19.78
CA GLU A 225 25.26 -5.56 -18.70
C GLU A 225 24.58 -5.73 -17.33
N LEU A 226 23.55 -4.92 -17.04
CA LEU A 226 22.78 -5.03 -15.80
C LEU A 226 22.16 -6.43 -15.65
N ARG A 227 21.55 -6.96 -16.72
CA ARG A 227 20.98 -8.32 -16.69
C ARG A 227 22.06 -9.37 -16.42
N ALA A 228 23.24 -9.24 -17.02
CA ALA A 228 24.34 -10.18 -16.80
C ALA A 228 24.80 -10.15 -15.33
N ASP A 229 25.02 -8.95 -14.77
CA ASP A 229 25.43 -8.75 -13.38
C ASP A 229 24.38 -9.28 -12.40
N LEU A 230 23.09 -9.05 -12.67
CA LEU A 230 21.98 -9.58 -11.88
C LEU A 230 21.95 -11.12 -11.90
N ILE A 231 22.07 -11.74 -13.08
CA ILE A 231 22.10 -13.20 -13.21
C ILE A 231 23.29 -13.80 -12.45
N ASP A 232 24.47 -13.19 -12.55
CA ASP A 232 25.66 -13.70 -11.88
C ASP A 232 25.58 -13.54 -10.36
N ALA A 233 24.98 -12.45 -9.87
CA ALA A 233 24.64 -12.32 -8.46
C ALA A 233 23.68 -13.43 -7.99
N MET A 234 22.62 -13.73 -8.75
CA MET A 234 21.68 -14.81 -8.39
C MET A 234 22.38 -16.18 -8.35
N LYS A 235 23.24 -16.48 -9.33
CA LYS A 235 24.03 -17.72 -9.37
C LYS A 235 24.97 -17.86 -8.18
N LYS A 236 25.64 -16.78 -7.76
CA LYS A 236 26.57 -16.79 -6.63
C LYS A 236 25.91 -17.24 -5.33
N HIS A 237 24.63 -16.92 -5.15
CA HIS A 237 23.83 -17.32 -3.99
C HIS A 237 23.01 -18.59 -4.22
N GLY A 238 23.12 -19.22 -5.41
CA GLY A 238 22.37 -20.43 -5.75
C GLY A 238 20.85 -20.20 -5.86
N TRP A 239 20.42 -19.01 -6.25
CA TRP A 239 19.02 -18.71 -6.55
C TRP A 239 18.75 -18.94 -8.05
N ALA A 240 17.80 -19.81 -8.37
CA ALA A 240 17.38 -20.10 -9.73
C ALA A 240 16.37 -19.06 -10.25
N VAL A 241 16.76 -17.79 -10.20
CA VAL A 241 15.97 -16.63 -10.62
C VAL A 241 16.63 -15.96 -11.82
N THR A 242 15.81 -15.56 -12.77
CA THR A 242 16.22 -14.76 -13.94
C THR A 242 15.42 -13.47 -13.99
N PHE A 243 15.62 -12.65 -15.02
CA PHE A 243 15.00 -11.34 -15.11
C PHE A 243 14.32 -11.15 -16.46
N SER A 244 13.06 -10.69 -16.40
CA SER A 244 12.34 -10.17 -17.55
C SER A 244 12.44 -8.65 -17.52
N ILE A 245 12.99 -8.05 -18.59
CA ILE A 245 13.28 -6.61 -18.63
C ILE A 245 12.66 -5.98 -19.88
N GLY A 246 11.86 -4.94 -19.68
CA GLY A 246 11.37 -4.07 -20.74
C GLY A 246 12.12 -2.74 -20.72
N VAL A 247 12.50 -2.22 -21.89
CA VAL A 247 13.28 -0.99 -22.04
C VAL A 247 12.57 -0.07 -23.04
N ALA A 248 12.02 1.04 -22.56
CA ALA A 248 11.37 2.04 -23.39
C ALA A 248 12.26 3.29 -23.44
N THR A 249 12.70 3.68 -24.64
CA THR A 249 13.49 4.91 -24.84
C THR A 249 12.67 5.92 -25.61
N PHE A 250 12.61 7.15 -25.10
CA PHE A 250 11.94 8.27 -25.77
C PHE A 250 12.97 9.29 -26.21
N HIS A 251 12.97 9.66 -27.50
CA HIS A 251 13.78 10.78 -27.97
C HIS A 251 13.26 12.12 -27.46
N THR A 252 11.95 12.21 -27.24
CA THR A 252 11.27 13.33 -26.61
C THR A 252 10.38 12.78 -25.50
N THR A 253 10.67 13.16 -24.26
CA THR A 253 9.98 12.65 -23.07
C THR A 253 8.45 12.86 -23.18
N PRO A 254 7.62 11.84 -22.92
CA PRO A 254 6.15 11.92 -23.01
C PRO A 254 5.57 12.79 -21.89
N ASP A 255 4.36 13.34 -22.04
CA ASP A 255 3.75 14.30 -21.10
C ASP A 255 3.48 13.73 -19.71
N SER A 256 3.39 12.42 -19.59
CA SER A 256 3.24 11.72 -18.32
C SER A 256 4.36 10.72 -18.12
N LEU A 257 4.95 10.68 -16.92
CA LEU A 257 5.86 9.61 -16.54
C LEU A 257 5.16 8.24 -16.56
N ASP A 258 3.86 8.21 -16.26
CA ASP A 258 3.09 6.97 -16.30
C ASP A 258 3.13 6.34 -17.69
N GLU A 259 3.02 7.12 -18.76
CA GLU A 259 3.09 6.61 -20.13
C GLU A 259 4.44 5.93 -20.41
N LEU A 260 5.54 6.55 -19.97
CA LEU A 260 6.89 6.02 -20.12
C LEU A 260 7.06 4.68 -19.39
N ILE A 261 6.56 4.60 -18.15
CA ILE A 261 6.61 3.38 -17.34
C ILE A 261 5.69 2.30 -17.89
N GLU A 262 4.49 2.65 -18.35
CA GLU A 262 3.54 1.72 -18.98
C GLU A 262 4.12 1.08 -20.24
N LYS A 263 4.87 1.83 -21.07
CA LYS A 263 5.58 1.24 -22.22
C LYS A 263 6.64 0.24 -21.76
N ALA A 264 7.46 0.59 -20.77
CA ALA A 264 8.50 -0.31 -20.26
C ALA A 264 7.89 -1.58 -19.63
N ASP A 265 6.81 -1.45 -18.87
CA ASP A 265 6.06 -2.57 -18.27
C ASP A 265 5.46 -3.47 -19.35
N ALA A 266 4.81 -2.90 -20.38
CA ALA A 266 4.26 -3.67 -21.49
C ALA A 266 5.36 -4.49 -22.20
N LEU A 267 6.55 -3.91 -22.43
CA LEU A 267 7.68 -4.63 -23.02
C LEU A 267 8.17 -5.75 -22.11
N MET A 268 8.30 -5.51 -20.79
CA MET A 268 8.65 -6.54 -19.82
C MET A 268 7.63 -7.69 -19.83
N TYR A 269 6.35 -7.36 -19.90
CA TYR A 269 5.28 -8.34 -19.96
C TYR A 269 5.36 -9.22 -21.22
N THR A 270 5.75 -8.66 -22.38
CA THR A 270 6.00 -9.48 -23.58
C THR A 270 7.17 -10.46 -23.39
N VAL A 271 8.20 -10.09 -22.64
CA VAL A 271 9.31 -11.00 -22.29
C VAL A 271 8.81 -12.14 -21.40
N LYS A 272 7.99 -11.84 -20.39
CA LYS A 272 7.40 -12.87 -19.53
C LYS A 272 6.60 -13.89 -20.32
N GLN A 273 5.85 -13.45 -21.31
CA GLN A 273 5.09 -14.33 -22.20
C GLN A 273 5.99 -15.08 -23.19
N GLY A 274 7.10 -14.48 -23.62
CA GLY A 274 8.04 -15.02 -24.61
C GLY A 274 9.06 -16.03 -24.08
N GLY A 275 9.00 -16.42 -22.80
CA GLY A 275 9.90 -17.43 -22.23
C GLY A 275 10.83 -16.93 -21.13
N LYS A 276 10.65 -15.69 -20.66
CA LYS A 276 11.39 -15.08 -19.54
C LYS A 276 12.89 -14.90 -19.82
N ASN A 277 13.65 -14.40 -18.85
CA ASN A 277 15.10 -14.26 -18.94
C ASN A 277 15.59 -13.51 -20.20
N ALA A 278 14.95 -12.42 -20.58
CA ALA A 278 15.34 -11.66 -21.77
C ALA A 278 15.10 -10.16 -21.58
N ILE A 279 15.51 -9.41 -22.59
CA ILE A 279 15.32 -7.97 -22.67
C ILE A 279 14.50 -7.71 -23.93
N ARG A 280 13.48 -6.86 -23.82
CA ARG A 280 12.77 -6.29 -24.96
C ARG A 280 12.94 -4.78 -24.93
N GLN A 281 13.36 -4.20 -26.05
CA GLN A 281 13.58 -2.77 -26.17
C GLN A 281 12.80 -2.19 -27.34
N GLU A 282 12.20 -1.02 -27.15
CA GLU A 282 11.59 -0.21 -28.19
C GLU A 282 11.90 1.28 -28.00
N VAL A 283 11.85 2.02 -29.11
CA VAL A 283 12.12 3.46 -29.18
C VAL A 283 10.86 4.18 -29.65
N TYR A 284 10.58 5.32 -29.03
CA TYR A 284 9.43 6.18 -29.28
C TYR A 284 9.86 7.62 -29.60
#